data_AF-X1CNY5-F1
#
_entry.id   AF-X1CNY5-F1
#
_cell.length_a   1.000
_cell.length_b   1.000
_cell.length_c   1.000
_cell.angle_alpha   90.00
_cell.angle_beta   90.00
_cell.angle_gamma   90.00
#
_symmetry.space_group_name_H-M   'P 1'
#
loop_
_entity.id
_entity.type
_entity.pdbx_description
1 polymer ?
#
loop_
_entity_poly.entity_id
_entity_poly.type
_entity_poly.pdbx_seq_one_letter_code
_entity_poly.pdbx_strand_id
1 'polypeptide(L)' 'VNLLPRNCYGIEKVNRVQETYTLSQYEYIYAYGDSHGDKEMLSIANERYYKNF' A
#
# COMPACT_ATOMS: atom_id res chain seq x y z
N VAL A 1 25.54 -0.97 8.66
CA VAL A 1 24.52 -0.06 8.09
C VAL A 1 24.00 -0.72 6.83
N ASN A 2 22.72 -1.08 6.79
CA ASN A 2 22.14 -1.68 5.59
C ASN A 2 21.84 -0.54 4.60
N LEU A 3 22.57 -0.47 3.49
CA LEU A 3 22.60 0.69 2.57
C LEU A 3 21.52 0.63 1.47
N LEU A 4 20.71 -0.43 1.44
CA LEU A 4 19.65 -0.61 0.44
C LEU A 4 18.28 -0.24 1.05
N PRO A 5 17.47 0.59 0.37
CA PRO A 5 16.10 0.85 0.81
C PRO A 5 15.30 -0.45 0.81
N ARG A 6 14.41 -0.61 1.81
CA ARG A 6 13.52 -1.78 1.89
C ARG A 6 12.70 -1.88 0.61
N ASN A 7 12.55 -3.10 0.08
CA ASN A 7 11.80 -3.35 -1.13
C ASN A 7 10.35 -2.86 -0.97
N CYS A 8 9.79 -2.22 -1.99
CA CYS A 8 8.42 -1.70 -1.99
C CYS A 8 7.44 -2.86 -2.25
N TYR A 9 7.29 -3.75 -1.26
CA TYR A 9 6.50 -4.98 -1.36
C TYR A 9 5.73 -5.25 -0.07
N GLY A 10 4.46 -5.62 -0.19
CA GLY A 10 3.58 -5.91 0.94
C GLY A 10 3.45 -4.73 1.88
N ILE A 11 3.71 -4.95 3.18
CA ILE A 11 3.61 -3.92 4.22
C ILE A 11 4.48 -2.68 3.95
N GLU A 12 5.61 -2.81 3.26
CA GLU A 12 6.46 -1.66 2.97
C GLU A 12 5.80 -0.65 2.02
N LYS A 13 4.84 -1.10 1.19
CA LYS A 13 4.01 -0.17 0.42
C LYS A 13 3.17 0.70 1.35
N VAL A 14 2.56 0.11 2.37
CA VAL A 14 1.73 0.80 3.37
C VAL A 14 2.56 1.79 4.17
N ASN A 15 3.74 1.35 4.65
CA ASN A 15 4.65 2.19 5.43
C ASN A 15 5.03 3.46 4.66
N ARG A 16 5.42 3.35 3.39
CA ARG A 16 5.79 4.50 2.56
C ARG A 16 4.63 5.49 2.35
N VAL A 17 3.41 4.99 2.18
CA VAL A 17 2.22 5.84 2.07
C VAL A 17 1.99 6.58 3.39
N GLN A 18 2.07 5.89 4.53
CA GLN A 18 1.85 6.49 5.86
C GLN A 18 2.97 7.45 6.28
N GLU A 19 4.20 7.26 5.80
CA GLU A 19 5.30 8.20 5.99
C GLU A 19 5.05 9.55 5.28
N THR A 20 4.29 9.54 4.17
CA THR A 20 4.03 10.72 3.35
C THR A 20 2.67 11.35 3.62
N TYR A 21 1.67 10.53 4.00
CA TYR A 21 0.28 10.93 4.09
C TYR A 21 -0.37 10.45 5.39
N THR A 22 -1.16 11.32 6.01
CA THR A 22 -2.03 10.94 7.13
C THR A 22 -3.35 10.43 6.57
N LEU A 23 -3.51 9.10 6.48
CA LEU A 23 -4.66 8.46 5.82
C LEU A 23 -6.02 8.86 6.42
N SER A 24 -6.08 9.14 7.72
CA SER A 24 -7.32 9.59 8.39
C SER A 24 -7.80 10.97 7.95
N GLN A 25 -7.01 11.73 7.18
CA GLN A 25 -7.44 13.00 6.59
C GLN A 25 -8.27 12.81 5.31
N TYR A 26 -8.34 11.59 4.79
CA TYR A 26 -9.11 11.25 3.61
C TYR A 26 -10.37 10.51 4.01
N GLU A 27 -11.53 10.98 3.54
CA GLU A 27 -12.81 10.35 3.81
C GLU A 27 -12.94 8.97 3.13
N TYR A 28 -12.29 8.83 1.97
CA TYR A 28 -12.40 7.64 1.15
C TYR A 28 -11.09 7.35 0.41
N ILE A 29 -10.67 6.09 0.43
CA ILE A 29 -9.43 5.61 -0.17
C ILE A 29 -9.76 4.49 -1.15
N TYR A 30 -9.23 4.61 -2.36
CA TYR A 30 -9.27 3.59 -3.39
C TYR A 30 -7.89 2.95 -3.53
N ALA A 31 -7.83 1.62 -3.66
CA ALA A 31 -6.59 0.91 -3.96
C ALA A 31 -6.76 -0.11 -5.08
N TYR A 32 -5.73 -0.22 -5.92
CA TYR A 32 -5.68 -1.12 -7.07
C TYR A 32 -4.39 -1.93 -6.98
N GLY A 33 -4.48 -3.23 -7.24
CA GLY A 33 -3.33 -4.14 -7.19
C GLY A 33 -3.50 -5.32 -8.11
N ASP A 34 -2.38 -5.89 -8.51
CA ASP A 34 -2.30 -7.04 -9.42
C ASP A 34 -1.42 -8.17 -8.85
N SER A 35 -0.58 -7.85 -7.87
CA SER A 35 0.38 -8.79 -7.30
C SER A 35 0.04 -9.22 -5.87
N HIS A 36 0.69 -10.29 -5.41
CA HIS A 36 0.66 -10.68 -4.00
C HIS A 36 1.21 -9.60 -3.06
N GLY A 37 2.09 -8.72 -3.56
CA GLY A 37 2.68 -7.63 -2.79
C GLY A 37 1.76 -6.44 -2.56
N ASP A 38 0.52 -6.47 -3.04
CA ASP A 38 -0.45 -5.39 -2.87
C ASP A 38 -1.51 -5.70 -1.81
N LYS A 39 -1.54 -6.92 -1.25
CA LYS A 39 -2.58 -7.36 -0.32
C LYS A 39 -2.73 -6.41 0.87
N GLU A 40 -1.63 -5.97 1.44
CA GLU A 40 -1.59 -5.04 2.57
C GLU A 40 -2.08 -3.64 2.16
N MET A 41 -1.70 -3.15 0.97
CA MET A 41 -2.20 -1.87 0.44
C MET A 41 -3.72 -1.92 0.18
N LEU A 42 -4.20 -3.01 -0.41
CA LEU A 42 -5.64 -3.23 -0.62
C LEU A 42 -6.41 -3.37 0.70
N SER A 43 -5.76 -3.74 1.80
CA SER A 43 -6.40 -3.91 3.11
C SER A 43 -6.69 -2.60 3.84
N ILE A 44 -5.99 -1.52 3.50
CA ILE A 44 -6.13 -0.21 4.13
C ILE A 44 -7.07 0.75 3.38
N ALA A 45 -7.66 0.30 2.26
CA ALA A 45 -8.55 1.10 1.43
C ALA A 45 -10.03 0.80 1.68
N ASN A 46 -10.88 1.80 1.48
CA ASN A 46 -12.33 1.66 1.54
C ASN A 46 -12.85 0.83 0.36
N GLU A 47 -12.36 1.12 -0.85
CA GLU A 47 -12.68 0.37 -2.05
C GLU A 47 -11.40 -0.16 -2.69
N ARG A 48 -11.44 -1.45 -3.06
CA ARG A 48 -10.24 -2.20 -3.43
C ARG A 48 -10.49 -3.09 -4.63
N TYR A 49 -9.56 -3.05 -5.57
CA TYR A 49 -9.64 -3.81 -6.80
C TYR A 49 -8.37 -4.64 -6.97
N TYR A 50 -8.56 -5.96 -7.03
CA TYR A 50 -7.49 -6.91 -7.32
C TYR A 50 -7.71 -7.53 -8.69
N LYS A 51 -6.71 -7.44 -9.57
CA LYS A 51 -6.73 -8.09 -10.87
C LYS A 51 -5.45 -8.86 -11.11
N ASN A 52 -5.52 -10.17 -10.98
CA ASN A 52 -4.43 -11.06 -11.36
C ASN A 52 -4.42 -11.22 -12.90
N PHE A 53 -3.24 -11.18 -13.52
CA PHE A 53 -3.04 -11.41 -14.95
C PHE A 53 -2.35 -12.75 -15.21
#